data_AF-A0A6G3X476-F1
#
_entry.id   AF-A0A6G3X476-F1
#
_cell.length_a   1.000
_cell.length_b   1.000
_cell.length_c   1.000
_cell.angle_alpha   90.00
_cell.angle_beta   90.00
_cell.angle_gamma   90.00
#
_symmetry.space_group_name_H-M   'P 1'
#
loop_
_entity.id
_entity.type
_entity.pdbx_description
1 polymer ?
#
loop_
_entity_poly.entity_id
_entity_poly.type
_entity_poly.pdbx_seq_one_letter_code
_entity_poly.pdbx_strand_id
1 'polypeptide(L)'
;RDSLLGLAREANVAGWWHSYGDVLPGWFQTYIGLEGAASLIRIYEVQFVHGLLQTEAYAHAVVSRGMRGASPAEIDRRVALRLERQKALVSERAPT
;
A
#
# COMPACT_ATOMS: atom_id res chain seq x y z
N ARG A 1 12.97 30.27 -1.13
CA ARG A 1 12.47 30.14 0.26
C ARG A 1 11.10 29.50 0.28
N ASP A 2 10.14 30.03 -0.46
CA ASP A 2 8.77 29.51 -0.48
C ASP A 2 8.66 28.12 -1.11
N SER A 3 9.47 27.81 -2.13
CA SER A 3 9.55 26.46 -2.72
C SER A 3 10.05 25.40 -1.73
N LEU A 4 11.06 25.72 -0.93
CA LEU A 4 11.59 24.82 0.11
C LEU A 4 10.59 24.64 1.25
N LEU A 5 9.87 25.69 1.62
CA LEU A 5 8.78 25.62 2.62
C LEU A 5 7.59 24.81 2.09
N GLY A 6 7.30 24.88 0.79
CA GLY A 6 6.30 24.05 0.11
C GLY A 6 6.67 22.56 0.16
N LEU A 7 7.88 22.21 -0.27
CA LEU A 7 8.41 20.84 -0.20
C LEU A 7 8.43 20.29 1.23
N ALA A 8 8.81 21.11 2.22
CA ALA A 8 8.81 20.71 3.62
C ALA A 8 7.39 20.49 4.18
N ARG A 9 6.37 21.20 3.67
CA ARG A 9 4.97 20.96 4.03
C ARG A 9 4.45 19.69 3.38
N GLU A 10 4.72 19.49 2.10
CA GLU A 10 4.34 18.27 1.37
C GLU A 10 4.97 17.01 2.00
N ALA A 11 6.26 17.09 2.36
CA ALA A 11 6.96 16.01 3.06
C ALA A 11 6.43 15.74 4.49
N ASN A 12 5.81 16.73 5.13
CA ASN A 12 5.20 16.60 6.47
C ASN A 12 3.72 16.17 6.44
N VAL A 13 3.10 16.05 5.26
CA VAL A 13 1.75 15.47 5.18
C VAL A 13 1.88 13.97 5.45
N ALA A 14 1.29 13.51 6.54
CA ALA A 14 1.21 12.09 6.85
C ALA A 14 0.54 11.37 5.67
N GLY A 15 1.28 10.48 5.02
CA GLY A 15 0.77 9.71 3.89
C GLY A 15 -0.51 8.95 4.27
N TRP A 16 -1.41 8.75 3.30
CA TRP A 16 -2.73 8.14 3.49
C TRP A 16 -2.69 6.78 4.22
N TRP A 17 -1.57 6.05 4.11
CA TRP A 17 -1.34 4.75 4.75
C TRP A 17 -1.20 4.82 6.28
N HIS A 18 -0.96 5.98 6.88
CA HIS A 18 -0.91 6.13 8.34
C HIS A 18 -2.23 5.75 9.02
N SER A 19 -3.35 5.88 8.30
CA SER A 19 -4.68 5.42 8.76
C SER A 19 -4.79 3.89 8.90
N TYR A 20 -3.82 3.13 8.39
CA TYR A 20 -3.74 1.67 8.45
C TYR A 20 -2.65 1.17 9.42
N GLY A 21 -2.12 2.03 10.30
CA GLY A 21 -1.02 1.70 11.20
C GLY A 21 -1.30 0.52 12.15
N ASP A 22 -2.57 0.23 12.43
CA ASP A 22 -3.03 -0.91 13.24
C ASP A 22 -2.87 -2.25 12.53
N VAL A 23 -2.95 -2.28 11.19
CA VAL A 23 -2.82 -3.49 10.38
C VAL A 23 -1.50 -3.54 9.59
N LEU A 24 -0.69 -2.50 9.66
CA LEU A 24 0.59 -2.41 8.94
C LEU A 24 1.77 -2.71 9.87
N PRO A 25 2.59 -3.74 9.57
CA PRO A 25 3.92 -3.84 10.15
C PRO A 25 4.70 -2.56 9.86
N GLY A 26 5.48 -2.07 10.83
CA GLY A 26 6.21 -0.80 10.68
C GLY A 26 7.12 -0.74 9.43
N TRP A 27 7.79 -1.84 9.09
CA TRP A 27 8.62 -1.93 7.89
C TRP A 27 7.82 -1.73 6.59
N PHE A 28 6.55 -2.11 6.59
CA PHE A 28 5.70 -2.06 5.39
C PHE A 28 5.14 -0.65 5.15
N GLN A 29 5.04 0.18 6.18
CA GLN A 29 4.66 1.59 6.03
C GLN A 29 5.68 2.36 5.19
N THR A 30 6.97 2.17 5.47
CA THR A 30 8.06 2.78 4.68
C THR A 30 8.02 2.30 3.23
N TYR A 31 7.74 1.01 3.01
CA TYR A 31 7.62 0.44 1.67
C TYR A 31 6.51 1.13 0.85
N ILE A 32 5.32 1.33 1.42
CA ILE A 32 4.21 2.00 0.73
C ILE A 32 4.56 3.47 0.41
N GLY A 33 5.28 4.15 1.31
CA GLY A 33 5.77 5.50 1.04
C GLY A 33 6.71 5.56 -0.17
N LEU A 34 7.61 4.59 -0.31
CA LEU A 34 8.52 4.48 -1.45
C LEU A 34 7.81 4.06 -2.73
N GLU A 35 6.79 3.21 -2.64
CA GLU A 35 5.95 2.79 -3.77
C GLU A 35 5.32 3.99 -4.49
N GLY A 36 4.80 4.97 -3.74
CA GLY A 36 4.21 6.19 -4.31
C GLY A 36 5.20 7.14 -4.98
N ALA A 37 6.49 7.04 -4.65
CA ALA A 37 7.56 7.84 -5.27
C ALA A 37 8.32 7.09 -6.37
N ALA A 38 8.00 5.81 -6.60
CA ALA A 38 8.71 4.97 -7.55
C ALA A 38 8.32 5.31 -8.99
N SER A 39 9.31 5.36 -9.88
CA SER A 39 9.09 5.43 -11.33
C SER A 39 9.00 4.04 -11.98
N LEU A 40 9.44 2.99 -11.28
CA LEU A 40 9.51 1.63 -11.76
C LEU A 40 9.38 0.65 -10.60
N ILE A 41 8.52 -0.36 -10.76
CA ILE A 41 8.31 -1.40 -9.76
C ILE A 41 8.63 -2.76 -10.36
N ARG A 42 9.67 -3.42 -9.84
CA ARG A 42 10.01 -4.81 -10.18
C ARG A 42 9.88 -5.70 -8.96
N ILE A 43 9.06 -6.73 -9.09
CA ILE A 43 8.73 -7.62 -7.99
C ILE A 43 8.73 -9.06 -8.49
N TYR A 44 9.22 -9.94 -7.64
CA TYR A 44 9.20 -11.37 -7.85
C TYR A 44 8.41 -12.02 -6.72
N GLU A 45 7.33 -12.72 -7.08
CA GLU A 45 6.48 -13.46 -6.16
C GLU A 45 6.46 -14.93 -6.57
N VAL A 46 6.88 -15.81 -5.66
CA VAL A 46 7.03 -17.25 -5.96
C VAL A 46 5.66 -17.95 -5.98
N GLN A 47 4.76 -17.54 -5.09
CA GLN A 47 3.55 -18.33 -4.77
C GLN A 47 2.25 -17.61 -5.09
N PHE A 48 2.27 -16.29 -5.27
CA PHE A 48 1.06 -15.49 -5.41
C PHE A 48 1.18 -14.48 -6.55
N VAL A 49 0.04 -14.05 -7.05
CA VAL A 49 -0.02 -12.82 -7.85
C VAL A 49 0.38 -11.65 -6.96
N HIS A 50 1.20 -10.73 -7.44
CA HIS A 50 1.64 -9.58 -6.64
C HIS A 50 0.47 -8.73 -6.15
N GLY A 51 0.58 -8.17 -4.94
CA GLY A 51 -0.53 -7.49 -4.28
C GLY A 51 -1.17 -6.33 -5.01
N LEU A 52 -0.38 -5.59 -5.80
CA LEU A 52 -0.89 -4.51 -6.65
C LEU A 52 -1.71 -5.04 -7.84
N LEU A 53 -1.66 -6.33 -8.14
CA LEU A 53 -2.32 -6.95 -9.30
C LEU A 53 -3.42 -7.93 -8.90
N GLN A 54 -3.73 -8.04 -7.61
CA GLN A 54 -4.79 -8.93 -7.11
C GLN A 54 -6.16 -8.26 -7.27
N THR A 55 -7.19 -9.06 -7.56
CA THR A 55 -8.58 -8.61 -7.38
C THR A 55 -8.93 -8.57 -5.90
N GLU A 56 -9.99 -7.84 -5.54
CA GLU A 56 -10.52 -7.82 -4.17
C GLU A 56 -10.78 -9.23 -3.62
N ALA A 57 -11.47 -10.07 -4.40
CA ALA A 57 -11.77 -11.45 -4.00
C ALA A 57 -10.51 -12.29 -3.77
N TYR A 58 -9.47 -12.11 -4.60
CA TYR A 58 -8.20 -12.80 -4.43
C TYR A 58 -7.46 -12.30 -3.18
N ALA A 59 -7.40 -10.99 -2.99
CA ALA A 59 -6.79 -10.38 -1.81
C ALA A 59 -7.44 -10.88 -0.53
N HIS A 60 -8.77 -10.93 -0.48
CA HIS A 60 -9.52 -11.47 0.65
C HIS A 60 -9.18 -12.94 0.92
N ALA A 61 -9.12 -13.79 -0.12
CA ALA A 61 -8.76 -15.20 0.03
C ALA A 61 -7.32 -15.39 0.54
N VAL A 62 -6.37 -14.57 0.10
CA VAL A 62 -4.97 -14.63 0.55
C VAL A 62 -4.83 -14.15 1.99
N VAL A 63 -5.42 -13.01 2.33
CA VAL A 63 -5.31 -12.42 3.68
C VAL A 63 -5.98 -13.32 4.72
N SER A 64 -7.20 -13.80 4.45
CA SER A 64 -7.93 -14.68 5.37
C SER A 64 -7.19 -15.99 5.64
N ARG A 65 -6.52 -16.58 4.63
CA ARG A 65 -5.71 -17.79 4.81
C ARG A 65 -4.36 -17.54 5.49
N GLY A 66 -3.72 -16.42 5.20
CA GLY A 66 -2.39 -16.07 5.71
C GLY A 66 -2.39 -15.58 7.16
N MET A 67 -3.46 -14.91 7.59
CA MET A 67 -3.57 -14.30 8.92
C MET A 67 -4.50 -15.10 9.82
N ARG A 68 -4.07 -16.29 10.23
CA ARG A 68 -4.85 -17.13 11.16
C ARG A 68 -5.04 -16.40 12.49
N GLY A 69 -6.29 -16.14 12.86
CA GLY A 69 -6.66 -15.47 14.10
C GLY A 69 -6.95 -13.98 13.98
N ALA A 70 -6.78 -13.38 12.80
CA ALA A 70 -7.27 -12.02 12.55
C ALA A 70 -8.80 -11.98 12.54
N SER A 71 -9.36 -10.92 13.11
CA SER A 71 -10.79 -10.63 13.03
C SER A 71 -11.22 -10.30 11.61
N PRO A 72 -12.51 -10.49 11.25
CA PRO A 72 -13.02 -10.08 9.94
C PRO A 72 -12.72 -8.61 9.61
N ALA A 73 -12.85 -7.71 10.59
CA ALA A 73 -12.55 -6.29 10.41
C ALA A 73 -11.07 -6.02 10.05
N GLU A 74 -10.12 -6.76 10.64
CA GLU A 74 -8.70 -6.65 10.28
C GLU A 74 -8.43 -7.20 8.88
N ILE A 75 -9.12 -8.27 8.46
CA ILE A 75 -9.02 -8.81 7.10
C ILE A 75 -9.51 -7.76 6.10
N ASP A 76 -10.71 -7.22 6.30
CA ASP A 76 -11.31 -6.21 5.42
C ASP A 76 -10.42 -4.97 5.32
N ARG A 77 -9.88 -4.51 6.45
CA ARG A 77 -8.97 -3.35 6.48
C ARG A 77 -7.68 -3.59 5.69
N ARG A 78 -7.14 -4.81 5.72
CA ARG A 78 -5.96 -5.19 4.91
C ARG A 78 -6.29 -5.33 3.43
N VAL A 79 -7.50 -5.80 3.08
CA VAL A 79 -7.97 -5.84 1.69
C VAL A 79 -8.15 -4.43 1.16
N ALA A 80 -8.81 -3.54 1.93
CA ALA A 80 -8.98 -2.13 1.59
C ALA A 80 -7.64 -1.44 1.36
N LEU A 81 -6.67 -1.63 2.26
CA LEU A 81 -5.29 -1.15 2.08
C LEU A 81 -4.71 -1.58 0.72
N ARG A 82 -4.92 -2.84 0.34
CA ARG A 82 -4.38 -3.40 -0.91
C ARG A 82 -5.02 -2.74 -2.13
N LEU A 83 -6.33 -2.52 -2.10
CA LEU A 83 -7.06 -1.80 -3.15
C LEU A 83 -6.67 -0.32 -3.22
N GLU A 84 -6.45 0.34 -2.08
CA GLU A 84 -5.97 1.72 -2.05
C GLU A 84 -4.60 1.86 -2.72
N ARG A 85 -3.68 0.90 -2.51
CA ARG A 85 -2.37 0.87 -3.19
C ARG A 85 -2.50 0.76 -4.70
N GLN A 86 -3.51 0.05 -5.22
CA GLN A 86 -3.70 -0.12 -6.67
C GLN A 86 -3.99 1.20 -7.39
N LYS A 87 -4.47 2.23 -6.68
CA LYS A 87 -4.70 3.56 -7.27
C LYS A 87 -3.43 4.18 -7.83
N ALA A 88 -2.25 3.81 -7.31
CA ALA A 88 -0.97 4.27 -7.84
C ALA A 88 -0.74 3.84 -9.30
N LEU A 89 -1.23 2.65 -9.68
CA LEU A 89 -1.05 2.08 -11.03
C LEU A 89 -1.83 2.83 -12.12
N VAL A 90 -2.84 3.61 -11.74
CA VAL A 90 -3.69 4.38 -12.66
C VAL A 90 -3.50 5.89 -12.49
N SER A 91 -2.50 6.30 -11.71
CA SER A 91 -2.17 7.71 -11.52
C SER A 91 -1.44 8.29 -12.75
N GLU A 92 -1.45 9.62 -12.88
CA GLU A 92 -0.76 10.30 -13.99
C GLU A 92 0.75 9.99 -14.04
N ARG A 93 1.36 9.72 -12.88
CA ARG A 93 2.77 9.35 -12.73
C ARG A 93 2.92 7.87 -12.37
N ALA A 94 2.03 7.01 -12.88
CA ALA A 94 2.06 5.59 -12.59
C ALA A 94 3.45 5.00 -12.91
N PRO A 95 4.01 4.17 -12.01
CA PRO A 95 5.24 3.46 -12.29
C PRO A 95 5.05 2.47 -13.43
N THR A 96 6.06 2.35 -14.30
CA THR A 96 6.10 1.35 -15.40
C THR A 96 6.77 0.05 -14.99
#